data_AF-A0A022QVN5-F1
#
_entry.id   AF-A0A022QVN5-F1
#
_cell.length_a   1.000
_cell.length_b   1.000
_cell.length_c   1.000
_cell.angle_alpha   90.00
_cell.angle_beta   90.00
_cell.angle_gamma   90.00
#
_symmetry.space_group_name_H-M   'P 1'
#
loop_
_entity.id
_entity.type
_entity.pdbx_description
1 polymer ?
#
loop_
_entity_poly.entity_id
_entity_poly.type
_entity_poly.pdbx_seq_one_letter_code
_entity_poly.pdbx_strand_id
1 'polypeptide(L)'
;MSDANEVKLCLKVMVNKQKTKVLFAEIDSNFADVLLSFLTLPLGKIVGILKKHYGEEAPVKFGSLTTLYDGLANIESNHFWTEGCKDMLLNPRSSFEAECLKLKLDIGDTQPTRFFGCADTDCKKKRSNVTMYYGNTECDCGKLLSKPMGITTHEDGDEDEDKHGDEDGDEDESEDEDWDEYMDEDEYEEKDDDWDELVDEDEDEDEDEDEYMYEDDEDYGKDDDVDVDIDDGGVFTEKKFSFLLTDDLKMAPSIQGSVIQTLISLGVEVPQGAEFMRVTLGFNEIIELLKASLFSETPLTDVVLHQTNTMGRSTLDSLRHKKLESPSNSNKMMTVKAMVQKSTNKLIFFQAEEDFVDFLFSLLTIPLGGVEYLLESNTSLRNIDNLYTSITELINDKYMSSPCTRTRLIKPELPPKYLSKNQIFPLTEQTTPTIYYFESGTVAEKCYRMCFKDPKGEESYIKGPGKYIVTHDSNVTPFCKTIVRSIMKHIKIPSSDVKAVKLQIGFEEVYFDYIIQFFLLSFFFYML
;
A
#
# COMPACT_ATOMS: atom_id res chain seq x y z
N MET A 1 11.29 26.21 -17.19
CA MET A 1 11.97 25.75 -18.42
C MET A 1 12.17 24.26 -18.24
N SER A 2 11.46 23.36 -18.89
CA SER A 2 10.84 23.37 -20.23
C SER A 2 9.37 22.92 -20.20
N ASP A 3 8.51 23.54 -21.02
CA ASP A 3 7.21 23.00 -21.45
C ASP A 3 7.44 21.69 -22.25
N ALA A 4 7.66 20.58 -21.54
CA ALA A 4 7.52 19.25 -22.09
C ALA A 4 6.07 18.84 -21.89
N ASN A 5 5.39 18.48 -22.99
CA ASN A 5 4.02 17.92 -23.06
C ASN A 5 3.45 17.51 -21.69
N GLU A 6 2.72 18.43 -21.05
CA GLU A 6 2.06 18.14 -19.78
C GLU A 6 1.07 17.00 -20.02
N VAL A 7 1.33 15.84 -19.41
CA VAL A 7 0.53 14.64 -19.63
C VAL A 7 -0.89 14.91 -19.12
N LYS A 8 -1.86 14.57 -19.98
CA LYS A 8 -3.26 14.93 -19.80
C LYS A 8 -4.16 13.72 -20.04
N LEU A 9 -5.16 13.57 -19.20
CA LEU A 9 -6.19 12.55 -19.30
C LEU A 9 -7.48 13.18 -19.83
N CYS A 10 -8.14 12.52 -20.77
CA CYS A 10 -9.37 13.01 -21.39
C CYS A 10 -10.55 12.16 -20.94
N LEU A 11 -11.61 12.80 -20.48
CA LEU A 11 -12.83 12.14 -20.04
C LEU A 11 -14.05 12.84 -20.63
N LYS A 12 -15.11 12.06 -20.88
CA LYS A 12 -16.37 12.56 -21.43
C LYS A 12 -17.38 12.63 -20.30
N VAL A 13 -17.71 13.84 -19.89
CA VAL A 13 -18.52 14.10 -18.70
C VAL A 13 -19.92 14.50 -19.11
N MET A 14 -20.93 13.88 -18.51
CA MET A 14 -22.32 14.29 -18.63
C MET A 14 -22.64 15.28 -17.52
N VAL A 15 -23.08 16.48 -17.89
CA VAL A 15 -23.48 17.53 -16.94
C VAL A 15 -24.97 17.82 -17.04
N ASN A 16 -25.55 18.31 -15.95
CA ASN A 16 -26.93 18.81 -15.98
C ASN A 16 -27.06 20.02 -16.94
N LYS A 17 -28.29 20.33 -17.35
CA LYS A 17 -28.59 21.42 -18.28
C LYS A 17 -27.99 22.77 -17.88
N GLN A 18 -27.89 23.05 -16.58
CA GLN A 18 -27.35 24.29 -16.05
C GLN A 18 -25.80 24.31 -15.96
N LYS A 19 -25.13 23.18 -16.23
CA LYS A 19 -23.68 22.99 -16.06
C LYS A 19 -23.19 23.30 -14.65
N THR A 20 -23.98 22.93 -13.65
CA THR A 20 -23.66 23.11 -12.24
C THR A 20 -23.32 21.80 -11.54
N LYS A 21 -23.60 20.65 -12.17
CA LYS A 21 -23.36 19.33 -11.57
C LYS A 21 -22.95 18.32 -12.63
N VAL A 22 -21.94 17.52 -12.31
CA VAL A 22 -21.58 16.31 -13.04
C VAL A 22 -22.54 15.19 -12.63
N LEU A 23 -23.10 14.49 -13.61
CA LEU A 23 -23.99 13.36 -13.38
C LEU A 23 -23.20 12.06 -13.37
N PHE A 24 -22.35 11.88 -14.37
CA PHE A 24 -21.38 10.81 -14.50
C PHE A 24 -20.33 11.18 -15.55
N ALA A 25 -19.24 10.43 -15.61
CA ALA A 25 -18.24 10.48 -16.66
C ALA A 25 -18.09 9.11 -17.32
N GLU A 26 -17.77 9.11 -18.61
CA GLU A 26 -17.27 7.97 -19.36
C GLU A 26 -15.74 8.14 -19.44
N ILE A 27 -15.02 7.17 -18.87
CA ILE A 27 -13.57 7.19 -18.69
C ILE A 27 -12.92 5.98 -19.38
N ASP A 28 -11.70 6.14 -19.86
CA ASP A 28 -10.89 5.03 -20.41
C ASP A 28 -10.12 4.30 -19.29
N SER A 29 -9.45 3.21 -19.66
CA SER A 29 -8.56 2.44 -18.79
C SER A 29 -7.48 3.30 -18.15
N ASN A 30 -6.86 4.23 -18.89
CA ASN A 30 -5.82 5.11 -18.33
C ASN A 30 -6.32 5.95 -17.15
N PHE A 31 -7.51 6.55 -17.27
CA PHE A 31 -8.08 7.33 -16.17
C PHE A 31 -8.55 6.43 -15.02
N ALA A 32 -9.11 5.27 -15.33
CA ALA A 32 -9.48 4.28 -14.32
C ALA A 32 -8.25 3.83 -13.51
N ASP A 33 -7.12 3.54 -14.18
CA ASP A 33 -5.88 3.14 -13.53
C ASP A 33 -5.34 4.22 -12.59
N VAL A 34 -5.41 5.50 -13.00
CA VAL A 34 -5.03 6.63 -12.15
C VAL A 34 -5.94 6.77 -10.93
N LEU A 35 -7.25 6.56 -11.08
CA LEU A 35 -8.15 6.53 -9.93
C LEU A 35 -7.84 5.36 -8.99
N LEU A 36 -7.67 4.15 -9.53
CA LEU A 36 -7.35 2.96 -8.74
C LEU A 36 -6.02 3.08 -8.00
N SER A 37 -5.06 3.84 -8.55
CA SER A 37 -3.81 4.16 -7.87
C SER A 37 -4.01 4.90 -6.54
N PHE A 38 -5.14 5.60 -6.33
CA PHE A 38 -5.40 6.24 -5.04
C PHE A 38 -5.48 5.23 -3.90
N LEU A 39 -5.98 4.02 -4.17
CA LEU A 39 -6.05 2.93 -3.19
C LEU A 39 -4.68 2.37 -2.85
N THR A 40 -3.67 2.57 -3.70
CA THR A 40 -2.31 2.06 -3.48
C THR A 40 -1.43 3.06 -2.71
N LEU A 41 -1.89 4.30 -2.52
CA LEU A 41 -1.14 5.35 -1.83
C LEU A 41 -1.18 5.16 -0.31
N PRO A 42 -0.02 5.06 0.37
CA PRO A 42 0.02 5.08 1.83
C PRO A 42 -0.45 6.42 2.42
N LEU A 43 -1.04 6.40 3.61
CA LEU A 43 -1.57 7.60 4.27
C LEU A 43 -0.53 8.73 4.43
N GLY A 44 0.71 8.39 4.82
CA GLY A 44 1.80 9.36 4.94
C GLY A 44 2.21 9.96 3.58
N LYS A 45 2.14 9.16 2.51
CA LYS A 45 2.42 9.60 1.15
C LYS A 45 1.39 10.61 0.66
N ILE A 46 0.10 10.37 0.94
CA ILE A 46 -1.00 11.31 0.61
C ILE A 46 -0.75 12.66 1.28
N VAL A 47 -0.43 12.70 2.58
CA VAL A 47 -0.09 13.95 3.28
C VAL A 47 1.10 14.65 2.62
N GLY A 48 2.14 13.90 2.25
CA GLY A 48 3.32 14.43 1.56
C GLY A 48 2.99 15.06 0.20
N ILE A 49 2.20 14.37 -0.63
CA ILE A 49 1.75 14.86 -1.95
C ILE A 49 1.00 16.19 -1.78
N LEU A 50 0.02 16.22 -0.87
CA LEU A 50 -0.84 17.39 -0.68
C LEU A 50 -0.06 18.57 -0.11
N LYS A 51 0.85 18.35 0.85
CA LYS A 51 1.74 19.41 1.37
C LYS A 51 2.66 19.98 0.30
N LYS A 52 3.25 19.11 -0.54
CA LYS A 52 4.11 19.53 -1.66
C LYS A 52 3.32 20.38 -2.67
N HIS A 53 2.07 20.02 -2.93
CA HIS A 53 1.23 20.71 -3.90
C HIS A 53 0.74 22.09 -3.42
N TYR A 54 0.27 22.22 -2.18
CA TYR A 54 -0.26 23.49 -1.65
C TYR A 54 0.78 24.37 -0.94
N GLY A 55 1.95 23.83 -0.60
CA GLY A 55 3.00 24.50 0.17
C GLY A 55 2.78 24.44 1.68
N GLU A 56 3.86 24.73 2.45
CA GLU A 56 3.86 24.64 3.92
C GLU A 56 2.96 25.68 4.61
N GLU A 57 2.63 26.80 3.95
CA GLU A 57 1.82 27.89 4.51
C GLU A 57 0.31 27.71 4.25
N ALA A 58 -0.11 26.72 3.45
CA ALA A 58 -1.51 26.48 3.18
C ALA A 58 -2.16 25.72 4.35
N PRO A 59 -3.29 26.19 4.91
CA PRO A 59 -3.92 25.62 6.09
C PRO A 59 -4.76 24.37 5.74
N VAL A 60 -4.21 23.44 4.98
CA VAL A 60 -4.92 22.18 4.70
C VAL A 60 -4.61 21.20 5.83
N LYS A 61 -5.34 21.36 6.94
CA LYS A 61 -5.33 20.38 8.04
C LYS A 61 -6.22 19.20 7.66
N PHE A 62 -5.61 18.11 7.22
CA PHE A 62 -6.27 16.83 7.00
C PHE A 62 -6.44 16.11 8.33
N GLY A 63 -7.31 16.65 9.21
CA GLY A 63 -7.60 16.08 10.52
C GLY A 63 -6.36 15.78 11.37
N SER A 64 -6.43 14.72 12.18
CA SER A 64 -5.29 14.30 13.01
C SER A 64 -4.18 13.62 12.21
N LEU A 65 -4.37 13.30 10.92
CA LEU A 65 -3.35 12.62 10.10
C LEU A 65 -2.20 13.57 9.78
N THR A 66 -2.54 14.82 9.46
CA THR A 66 -1.55 15.87 9.25
C THR A 66 -0.76 16.13 10.53
N THR A 67 -1.46 16.17 11.67
CA THR A 67 -0.84 16.38 12.98
C THR A 67 0.08 15.23 13.38
N LEU A 68 -0.30 13.98 13.09
CA LEU A 68 0.57 12.82 13.32
C LEU A 68 1.82 12.89 12.44
N TYR A 69 1.65 13.21 11.15
CA TYR A 69 2.76 13.40 10.21
C TYR A 69 3.68 14.53 10.66
N ASP A 70 3.13 15.66 11.12
CA ASP A 70 3.91 16.78 11.68
C ASP A 70 4.66 16.36 12.94
N GLY A 71 4.00 15.60 13.83
CA GLY A 71 4.64 15.01 15.01
C GLY A 71 5.84 14.15 14.62
N LEU A 72 5.67 13.25 13.65
CA LEU A 72 6.75 12.43 13.08
C LEU A 72 7.90 13.28 12.53
N ALA A 73 7.58 14.27 11.68
CA ALA A 73 8.57 15.13 11.04
C ALA A 73 9.41 15.91 12.07
N ASN A 74 8.78 16.37 13.15
CA ASN A 74 9.39 17.18 14.20
C ASN A 74 10.22 16.40 15.23
N ILE A 75 10.06 15.07 15.32
CA ILE A 75 10.88 14.25 16.22
C ILE A 75 12.32 14.14 15.68
N GLU A 76 13.32 14.33 16.54
CA GLU A 76 14.73 14.19 16.16
C GLU A 76 15.09 12.75 15.73
N SER A 77 15.99 12.58 14.76
CA SER A 77 16.37 11.27 14.21
C SER A 77 16.93 10.29 15.28
N ASN A 78 17.43 10.78 16.40
CA ASN A 78 17.96 9.96 17.51
C ASN A 78 16.87 9.13 18.23
N HIS A 79 15.59 9.44 18.02
CA HIS A 79 14.45 8.66 18.50
C HIS A 79 14.13 7.45 17.61
N PHE A 80 14.74 7.37 16.43
CA PHE A 80 14.57 6.26 15.50
C PHE A 80 15.81 5.36 15.53
N TRP A 81 15.66 4.11 15.09
CA TRP A 81 16.80 3.19 14.99
C TRP A 81 17.83 3.66 13.97
N THR A 82 17.35 4.14 12.83
CA THR A 82 18.14 4.74 11.75
C THR A 82 17.39 5.96 11.20
N GLU A 83 18.10 6.84 10.48
CA GLU A 83 17.42 7.91 9.72
C GLU A 83 16.47 7.32 8.66
N GLY A 84 16.80 6.13 8.13
CA GLY A 84 15.94 5.41 7.19
C GLY A 84 14.58 5.03 7.74
N CYS A 85 14.47 4.72 9.03
CA CYS A 85 13.16 4.50 9.67
C CYS A 85 12.26 5.73 9.57
N LYS A 86 12.83 6.92 9.83
CA LYS A 86 12.09 8.17 9.77
C LYS A 86 11.68 8.48 8.33
N ASP A 87 12.59 8.29 7.38
CA ASP A 87 12.33 8.51 5.95
C ASP A 87 11.23 7.58 5.41
N MET A 88 11.23 6.30 5.80
CA MET A 88 10.19 5.33 5.43
C MET A 88 8.80 5.77 5.89
N LEU A 89 8.69 6.39 7.06
CA LEU A 89 7.42 6.84 7.62
C LEU A 89 6.96 8.19 7.02
N LEU A 90 7.91 9.07 6.66
CA LEU A 90 7.63 10.38 6.06
C LEU A 90 7.31 10.30 4.56
N ASN A 91 7.91 9.33 3.85
CA ASN A 91 7.68 9.08 2.43
C ASN A 91 7.53 7.58 2.16
N PRO A 92 6.49 6.94 2.71
CA PRO A 92 6.23 5.53 2.53
C PRO A 92 5.99 5.19 1.06
N ARG A 93 6.52 4.05 0.66
CA ARG A 93 6.39 3.51 -0.71
C ARG A 93 5.13 2.66 -0.82
N SER A 94 4.62 2.56 -2.05
CA SER A 94 3.55 1.62 -2.37
C SER A 94 4.14 0.26 -2.72
N SER A 95 3.41 -0.81 -2.39
CA SER A 95 3.65 -2.17 -2.88
C SER A 95 3.29 -2.36 -4.36
N PHE A 96 2.78 -1.29 -5.00
CA PHE A 96 2.43 -1.21 -6.42
C PHE A 96 3.36 -0.30 -7.21
N GLU A 97 4.61 -0.15 -6.79
CA GLU A 97 5.56 0.76 -7.42
C GLU A 97 5.75 0.47 -8.92
N ALA A 98 5.87 -0.81 -9.29
CA ALA A 98 6.07 -1.23 -10.68
C ALA A 98 4.86 -0.85 -11.55
N GLU A 99 3.66 -1.01 -11.03
CA GLU A 99 2.40 -0.63 -11.68
C GLU A 99 2.27 0.90 -11.76
N CYS A 100 2.57 1.61 -10.68
CA CYS A 100 2.47 3.07 -10.63
C CYS A 100 3.42 3.75 -11.63
N LEU A 101 4.59 3.15 -11.91
CA LEU A 101 5.53 3.64 -12.93
C LEU A 101 5.00 3.52 -14.36
N LYS A 102 4.04 2.62 -14.62
CA LYS A 102 3.37 2.45 -15.92
C LYS A 102 2.16 3.37 -16.08
N LEU A 103 1.74 4.07 -15.02
CA LEU A 103 0.60 4.98 -15.10
C LEU A 103 0.88 6.09 -16.09
N LYS A 104 -0.12 6.38 -16.91
CA LYS A 104 -0.10 7.55 -17.81
C LYS A 104 0.12 8.85 -17.03
N LEU A 105 -0.38 8.95 -15.80
CA LEU A 105 -0.16 10.08 -14.92
C LEU A 105 -0.05 9.59 -13.47
N ASP A 106 1.16 9.63 -12.93
CA ASP A 106 1.42 9.28 -11.53
C ASP A 106 1.55 10.53 -10.66
N ILE A 107 0.67 10.66 -9.65
CA ILE A 107 0.75 11.72 -8.63
C ILE A 107 1.64 11.36 -7.44
N GLY A 108 2.04 10.10 -7.34
CA GLY A 108 2.91 9.57 -6.30
C GLY A 108 4.36 10.03 -6.42
N ASP A 109 4.78 10.60 -7.56
CA ASP A 109 6.21 10.86 -7.85
C ASP A 109 7.02 9.57 -7.60
N THR A 110 6.50 8.47 -8.12
CA THR A 110 7.04 7.13 -7.97
C THR A 110 8.36 7.06 -8.72
N GLN A 111 9.41 6.63 -8.02
CA GLN A 111 10.74 6.51 -8.59
C GLN A 111 11.09 5.03 -8.64
N PRO A 112 11.77 4.55 -9.71
CA PRO A 112 12.25 3.18 -9.77
C PRO A 112 13.10 2.83 -8.54
N THR A 113 12.86 1.64 -8.01
CA THR A 113 13.65 1.06 -6.92
C THR A 113 15.13 1.14 -7.24
N ARG A 114 15.90 1.76 -6.34
CA ARG A 114 17.36 1.76 -6.40
C ARG A 114 17.90 0.91 -5.27
N PHE A 115 18.90 0.09 -5.58
CA PHE A 115 19.65 -0.66 -4.58
C PHE A 115 21.02 -0.03 -4.36
N PHE A 116 21.46 -0.07 -3.11
CA PHE A 116 22.71 0.51 -2.65
C PHE A 116 23.55 -0.56 -1.95
N GLY A 117 24.81 -0.65 -2.36
CA GLY A 117 25.83 -1.50 -1.77
C GLY A 117 26.84 -0.69 -0.95
N CYS A 118 27.85 -1.40 -0.43
CA CYS A 118 28.90 -0.78 0.38
C CYS A 118 29.71 0.23 -0.45
N ALA A 119 29.86 1.45 0.07
CA ALA A 119 30.64 2.51 -0.57
C ALA A 119 32.15 2.30 -0.47
N ASP A 120 32.60 1.49 0.48
CA ASP A 120 34.01 1.17 0.65
C ASP A 120 34.46 0.15 -0.40
N THR A 121 35.37 0.59 -1.29
CA THR A 121 35.90 -0.24 -2.38
C THR A 121 36.75 -1.41 -1.88
N ASP A 122 37.34 -1.27 -0.69
CA ASP A 122 38.23 -2.24 -0.06
C ASP A 122 37.48 -3.19 0.88
N CYS A 123 36.16 -2.99 1.04
CA CYS A 123 35.31 -3.85 1.86
C CYS A 123 35.22 -5.26 1.28
N LYS A 124 35.69 -6.26 2.04
CA LYS A 124 35.58 -7.68 1.71
C LYS A 124 34.13 -8.21 1.72
N LYS A 125 33.20 -7.47 2.33
CA LYS A 125 31.77 -7.80 2.47
C LYS A 125 30.86 -7.00 1.51
N LYS A 126 31.44 -6.28 0.54
CA LYS A 126 30.70 -5.44 -0.41
C LYS A 126 29.72 -6.19 -1.30
N ARG A 127 29.93 -7.50 -1.49
CA ARG A 127 29.06 -8.40 -2.28
C ARG A 127 27.96 -9.06 -1.45
N SER A 128 27.96 -8.85 -0.13
CA SER A 128 27.07 -9.57 0.79
C SER A 128 25.93 -8.70 1.31
N ASN A 129 25.93 -7.40 1.05
CA ASN A 129 25.05 -6.45 1.71
C ASN A 129 24.42 -5.49 0.70
N VAL A 130 23.10 -5.37 0.76
CA VAL A 130 22.32 -4.48 -0.12
C VAL A 130 21.19 -3.83 0.67
N THR A 131 20.78 -2.65 0.27
CA THR A 131 19.61 -1.96 0.82
C THR A 131 18.89 -1.18 -0.27
N MET A 132 17.62 -0.84 -0.06
CA MET A 132 16.90 0.14 -0.89
C MET A 132 17.01 1.57 -0.33
N TYR A 133 17.61 1.74 0.85
CA TYR A 133 17.63 3.01 1.58
C TYR A 133 19.02 3.63 1.53
N TYR A 134 19.16 4.70 0.75
CA TYR A 134 20.43 5.38 0.54
C TYR A 134 21.05 5.84 1.85
N GLY A 135 22.25 5.35 2.17
CA GLY A 135 23.08 5.88 3.26
C GLY A 135 22.53 5.68 4.67
N ASN A 136 21.46 4.90 4.83
CA ASN A 136 20.72 4.79 6.08
C ASN A 136 20.94 3.47 6.81
N THR A 137 21.61 2.51 6.16
CA THR A 137 21.93 1.19 6.72
C THR A 137 23.42 0.90 6.60
N GLU A 138 23.93 0.10 7.53
CA GLU A 138 25.34 -0.28 7.58
C GLU A 138 25.59 -1.62 6.90
N CYS A 139 26.67 -1.68 6.12
CA CYS A 139 27.31 -2.92 5.70
C CYS A 139 27.92 -3.62 6.91
N ASP A 140 28.14 -4.93 6.85
CA ASP A 140 28.84 -5.70 7.90
C ASP A 140 30.26 -5.18 8.24
N CYS A 141 30.86 -4.33 7.39
CA CYS A 141 32.12 -3.64 7.68
C CYS A 141 31.97 -2.35 8.51
N GLY A 142 30.74 -1.95 8.86
CA GLY A 142 30.40 -0.72 9.59
C GLY A 142 30.35 0.55 8.74
N LYS A 143 30.43 0.44 7.40
CA LYS A 143 30.28 1.57 6.46
C LYS A 143 28.88 1.62 5.89
N LEU A 144 28.39 2.82 5.59
CA LEU A 144 27.05 3.03 5.04
C LEU A 144 26.90 2.43 3.64
N LEU A 145 25.73 1.87 3.38
CA LEU A 145 25.30 1.39 2.07
C LEU A 145 24.77 2.58 1.25
N SER A 146 25.64 3.20 0.46
CA SER A 146 25.30 4.38 -0.35
C SER A 146 25.77 4.32 -1.80
N LYS A 147 26.47 3.25 -2.20
CA LYS A 147 26.93 3.09 -3.58
C LYS A 147 25.81 2.52 -4.45
N PRO A 148 25.33 3.22 -5.50
CA PRO A 148 24.29 2.69 -6.36
C PRO A 148 24.76 1.42 -7.07
N MET A 149 23.85 0.46 -7.20
CA MET A 149 24.06 -0.80 -7.91
C MET A 149 23.28 -0.82 -9.22
N GLY A 150 23.87 -1.42 -10.27
CA GLY A 150 23.12 -1.78 -11.48
C GLY A 150 22.20 -2.96 -11.21
N ILE A 151 21.05 -3.00 -11.86
CA ILE A 151 19.99 -3.99 -11.62
C ILE A 151 19.60 -4.61 -12.97
N THR A 152 19.48 -5.92 -13.00
CA THR A 152 18.84 -6.70 -14.06
C THR A 152 17.81 -7.61 -13.41
N THR A 153 16.59 -7.64 -13.95
CA THR A 153 15.50 -8.49 -13.46
C THR A 153 15.43 -9.75 -14.34
N HIS A 154 15.40 -10.91 -13.71
CA HIS A 154 15.04 -12.17 -14.35
C HIS A 154 13.66 -12.56 -13.82
N GLU A 155 12.71 -12.78 -14.72
CA GLU A 155 11.43 -13.41 -14.39
C GLU A 155 11.66 -14.91 -14.57
N ASP A 156 11.64 -15.66 -13.48
CA ASP A 156 11.66 -17.12 -13.55
C ASP A 156 10.28 -17.53 -14.10
N GLY A 157 10.26 -18.11 -15.30
CA GLY A 157 9.06 -18.74 -15.83
C GLY A 157 8.77 -19.99 -15.00
N ASP A 158 7.57 -20.07 -14.44
CA ASP A 158 7.07 -21.27 -13.78
C ASP A 158 6.87 -22.37 -14.85
N GLU A 159 7.96 -23.05 -15.22
CA GLU A 159 7.91 -24.34 -15.91
C GLU A 159 8.16 -25.43 -14.87
N ASP A 160 7.07 -25.87 -14.22
CA ASP A 160 7.00 -27.15 -13.53
C ASP A 160 7.20 -28.28 -14.57
N GLU A 161 8.43 -28.71 -14.79
CA GLU A 161 8.72 -30.03 -15.34
C GLU A 161 9.36 -30.92 -14.28
N ASP A 162 8.48 -31.58 -13.51
CA ASP A 162 8.78 -32.85 -12.86
C ASP A 162 9.12 -33.89 -13.94
N LYS A 163 10.40 -34.03 -14.26
CA LYS A 163 10.93 -35.25 -14.90
C LYS A 163 12.09 -35.78 -14.07
N HIS A 164 11.74 -36.65 -13.14
CA HIS A 164 12.65 -37.66 -12.62
C HIS A 164 13.17 -38.52 -13.78
N GLY A 165 14.48 -38.44 -14.01
CA GLY A 165 15.24 -39.40 -14.79
C GLY A 165 16.51 -39.71 -14.01
N ASP A 166 16.55 -40.91 -13.43
CA ASP A 166 17.72 -41.50 -12.80
C ASP A 166 18.88 -41.60 -13.81
N GLU A 167 20.10 -41.25 -13.40
CA GLU A 167 21.30 -41.98 -13.81
C GLU A 167 22.47 -41.68 -12.85
N ASP A 168 23.12 -42.76 -12.45
CA ASP A 168 24.12 -42.91 -11.39
C ASP A 168 25.49 -42.28 -11.69
N GLY A 169 26.22 -41.96 -10.62
CA GLY A 169 27.67 -42.18 -10.50
C GLY A 169 28.59 -41.01 -10.82
N ASP A 170 29.18 -40.39 -9.79
CA ASP A 170 30.55 -40.71 -9.41
C ASP A 170 31.02 -39.91 -8.18
N GLU A 171 31.73 -40.62 -7.32
CA GLU A 171 32.34 -40.22 -6.06
C GLU A 171 33.42 -39.14 -6.26
N ASP A 172 33.53 -38.19 -5.34
CA ASP A 172 34.85 -37.77 -4.86
C ASP A 172 34.75 -37.14 -3.47
N GLU A 173 35.56 -37.70 -2.58
CA GLU A 173 35.72 -37.45 -1.16
C GLU A 173 36.38 -36.07 -0.88
N SER A 174 35.94 -35.38 0.16
CA SER A 174 36.84 -34.78 1.16
C SER A 174 36.06 -34.21 2.36
N GLU A 175 36.11 -34.98 3.44
CA GLU A 175 36.37 -34.61 4.83
C GLU A 175 36.19 -33.13 5.22
N ASP A 176 35.26 -32.86 6.14
CA ASP A 176 35.61 -32.31 7.45
C ASP A 176 34.45 -32.49 8.46
N GLU A 177 34.86 -32.92 9.65
CA GLU A 177 34.10 -33.54 10.73
C GLU A 177 33.34 -32.57 11.66
N ASP A 178 32.51 -33.19 12.50
CA ASP A 178 31.97 -32.76 13.81
C ASP A 178 30.82 -31.75 13.86
N TRP A 179 29.63 -32.24 14.26
CA TRP A 179 29.16 -32.12 15.65
C TRP A 179 28.12 -33.22 15.97
N ASP A 180 28.51 -34.12 16.88
CA ASP A 180 27.67 -35.03 17.66
C ASP A 180 26.47 -34.32 18.32
N GLU A 181 25.25 -34.84 18.12
CA GLU A 181 24.52 -35.73 19.04
C GLU A 181 23.70 -34.98 20.10
N TYR A 182 22.38 -34.94 19.90
CA TYR A 182 21.39 -35.25 20.94
C TYR A 182 20.12 -35.77 20.26
N MET A 183 19.94 -37.09 20.34
CA MET A 183 18.67 -37.80 20.20
C MET A 183 17.70 -37.34 21.30
N ASP A 184 16.42 -37.19 20.95
CA ASP A 184 15.34 -37.82 21.72
C ASP A 184 14.23 -38.20 20.72
N GLU A 185 14.01 -39.51 20.65
CA GLU A 185 12.98 -40.23 19.92
C GLU A 185 11.65 -40.07 20.66
N ASP A 186 10.55 -39.87 19.93
CA ASP A 186 9.21 -40.31 20.37
C ASP A 186 8.36 -40.61 19.11
N GLU A 187 8.40 -41.89 18.73
CA GLU A 187 7.28 -42.77 18.39
C GLU A 187 6.00 -42.14 17.77
N TYR A 188 5.79 -42.38 16.47
CA TYR A 188 4.45 -42.35 15.86
C TYR A 188 4.12 -43.72 15.28
N GLU A 189 3.16 -44.39 15.94
CA GLU A 189 2.51 -45.61 15.46
C GLU A 189 1.68 -45.34 14.20
N GLU A 190 1.91 -46.16 13.17
CA GLU A 190 1.01 -46.37 12.03
C GLU A 190 -0.33 -46.94 12.49
N LYS A 191 -1.42 -46.41 11.92
CA LYS A 191 -2.64 -47.19 11.69
C LYS A 191 -3.21 -46.85 10.32
N ASP A 192 -3.13 -47.86 9.47
CA ASP A 192 -3.98 -48.09 8.31
C ASP A 192 -5.46 -48.00 8.69
N ASP A 193 -6.29 -47.49 7.77
CA ASP A 193 -7.68 -47.90 7.56
C ASP A 193 -8.16 -47.33 6.21
N ASP A 194 -8.03 -48.17 5.17
CA ASP A 194 -9.15 -48.70 4.38
C ASP A 194 -10.21 -47.71 3.84
N TRP A 195 -10.19 -47.44 2.52
CA TRP A 195 -11.41 -47.16 1.74
C TRP A 195 -11.29 -47.74 0.33
N ASP A 196 -11.93 -48.89 0.19
CA ASP A 196 -12.31 -49.59 -1.03
C ASP A 196 -13.15 -48.75 -2.02
N GLU A 197 -13.05 -49.20 -3.27
CA GLU A 197 -14.05 -49.19 -4.34
C GLU A 197 -14.65 -47.84 -4.80
N LEU A 198 -14.40 -47.51 -6.07
CA LEU A 198 -15.48 -47.44 -7.07
C LEU A 198 -14.87 -47.58 -8.48
N VAL A 199 -15.17 -48.73 -9.10
CA VAL A 199 -15.07 -49.00 -10.53
C VAL A 199 -16.36 -48.49 -11.16
N ASP A 200 -16.27 -47.75 -12.26
CA ASP A 200 -17.26 -47.81 -13.33
C ASP A 200 -16.53 -47.59 -14.66
N GLU A 201 -16.73 -48.57 -15.54
CA GLU A 201 -16.31 -48.67 -16.92
C GLU A 201 -17.18 -47.78 -17.83
N ASP A 202 -16.66 -47.42 -19.00
CA ASP A 202 -17.33 -47.24 -20.32
C ASP A 202 -16.31 -46.46 -21.20
N GLU A 203 -15.64 -47.07 -22.20
CA GLU A 203 -16.11 -47.30 -23.58
C GLU A 203 -16.58 -45.96 -24.22
N ASP A 204 -16.08 -45.43 -25.33
CA ASP A 204 -15.49 -45.98 -26.56
C ASP A 204 -15.08 -44.81 -27.49
N GLU A 205 -14.25 -45.10 -28.51
CA GLU A 205 -14.23 -44.52 -29.89
C GLU A 205 -13.92 -43.01 -30.05
N ASP A 206 -13.11 -42.49 -30.98
CA ASP A 206 -12.43 -43.01 -32.16
C ASP A 206 -11.45 -41.92 -32.66
N GLU A 207 -10.41 -42.39 -33.37
CA GLU A 207 -9.79 -41.84 -34.60
C GLU A 207 -9.48 -40.32 -34.68
N ASP A 208 -8.19 -39.98 -34.79
CA ASP A 208 -7.64 -39.53 -36.08
C ASP A 208 -6.09 -39.47 -36.03
N GLU A 209 -5.49 -40.23 -36.93
CA GLU A 209 -4.08 -40.21 -37.32
C GLU A 209 -3.74 -38.88 -38.00
N ASP A 210 -2.56 -38.31 -37.74
CA ASP A 210 -1.65 -37.92 -38.82
C ASP A 210 -0.27 -37.51 -38.28
N GLU A 211 0.68 -38.36 -38.63
CA GLU A 211 2.13 -38.28 -38.48
C GLU A 211 2.72 -37.41 -39.59
N TYR A 212 3.38 -36.28 -39.29
CA TYR A 212 4.28 -35.61 -40.24
C TYR A 212 5.52 -34.97 -39.57
N MET A 213 6.60 -35.73 -39.57
CA MET A 213 7.97 -35.40 -40.02
C MET A 213 8.54 -33.99 -39.76
N TYR A 214 9.63 -33.96 -38.98
CA TYR A 214 10.59 -32.86 -38.90
C TYR A 214 11.40 -32.77 -40.20
N GLU A 215 11.36 -31.62 -40.86
CA GLU A 215 12.41 -31.19 -41.79
C GLU A 215 12.96 -29.86 -41.30
N ASP A 216 14.21 -29.92 -40.82
CA ASP A 216 15.10 -28.79 -40.65
C ASP A 216 15.31 -28.10 -42.00
N ASP A 217 15.10 -26.80 -42.07
CA ASP A 217 15.81 -25.93 -43.00
C ASP A 217 16.00 -24.55 -42.37
N GLU A 218 17.27 -24.27 -42.05
CA GLU A 218 17.77 -22.94 -41.73
C GLU A 218 17.71 -22.05 -42.99
N ASP A 219 17.03 -20.90 -42.92
CA ASP A 219 17.29 -19.79 -43.85
C ASP A 219 17.35 -18.44 -43.10
N TYR A 220 18.54 -17.85 -43.11
CA TYR A 220 18.83 -16.53 -42.58
C TYR A 220 18.32 -15.46 -43.55
N GLY A 221 17.06 -15.05 -43.36
CA GLY A 221 16.43 -13.92 -44.05
C GLY A 221 16.36 -12.66 -43.19
N LYS A 222 17.18 -11.69 -43.54
CA LYS A 222 17.14 -10.28 -43.09
C LYS A 222 15.85 -9.62 -43.59
N ASP A 223 15.10 -8.94 -42.72
CA ASP A 223 14.65 -7.54 -42.89
C ASP A 223 13.48 -7.20 -41.95
N ASP A 224 13.47 -5.91 -41.59
CA ASP A 224 12.43 -5.11 -40.97
C ASP A 224 12.26 -5.22 -39.45
N ASP A 225 12.68 -4.14 -38.78
CA ASP A 225 12.24 -3.71 -37.47
C ASP A 225 10.70 -3.65 -37.45
N VAL A 226 10.07 -4.79 -37.20
CA VAL A 226 8.71 -4.82 -36.69
C VAL A 226 8.85 -4.36 -35.26
N ASP A 227 8.47 -3.10 -35.01
CA ASP A 227 7.99 -2.69 -33.71
C ASP A 227 6.88 -3.68 -33.35
N VAL A 228 7.25 -4.75 -32.65
CA VAL A 228 6.30 -5.54 -31.89
C VAL A 228 5.84 -4.55 -30.83
N ASP A 229 4.75 -3.87 -31.13
CA ASP A 229 3.86 -3.32 -30.11
C ASP A 229 3.54 -4.50 -29.20
N ILE A 230 4.38 -4.71 -28.17
CA ILE A 230 3.99 -5.48 -27.00
C ILE A 230 2.70 -4.80 -26.58
N ASP A 231 1.59 -5.53 -26.69
CA ASP A 231 0.28 -5.08 -26.26
C ASP A 231 0.39 -4.84 -24.75
N ASP A 232 0.86 -3.64 -24.38
CA ASP A 232 1.02 -3.19 -23.01
C ASP A 232 -0.39 -2.97 -22.50
N GLY A 233 -0.99 -4.08 -22.04
CA GLY A 233 -2.27 -4.13 -21.35
C GLY A 233 -2.31 -3.04 -20.28
N GLY A 234 -3.50 -2.58 -19.92
CA GLY A 234 -3.62 -1.48 -18.96
C GLY A 234 -3.03 -1.88 -17.59
N VAL A 235 -2.78 -0.88 -16.75
CA VAL A 235 -1.98 -1.05 -15.52
C VAL A 235 -2.73 -1.90 -14.50
N PHE A 236 -3.92 -1.44 -14.12
CA PHE A 236 -4.82 -2.15 -13.21
C PHE A 236 -6.01 -2.74 -13.95
N THR A 237 -6.49 -2.04 -14.97
CA THR A 237 -7.63 -2.40 -15.80
C THR A 237 -7.20 -2.85 -17.18
N GLU A 238 -7.97 -3.71 -17.84
CA GLU A 238 -7.64 -4.12 -19.20
C GLU A 238 -7.90 -2.97 -20.20
N LYS A 239 -6.91 -2.68 -21.06
CA LYS A 239 -6.80 -1.42 -21.83
C LYS A 239 -7.99 -1.11 -22.71
N LYS A 240 -8.62 -2.16 -23.27
CA LYS A 240 -9.73 -2.07 -24.23
C LYS A 240 -11.05 -1.64 -23.61
N PHE A 241 -11.19 -1.67 -22.27
CA PHE A 241 -12.44 -1.32 -21.62
C PHE A 241 -12.53 0.16 -21.26
N SER A 242 -13.77 0.61 -21.13
CA SER A 242 -14.13 1.91 -20.61
C SER A 242 -15.08 1.73 -19.43
N PHE A 243 -15.17 2.75 -18.59
CA PHE A 243 -15.95 2.70 -17.36
C PHE A 243 -16.86 3.92 -17.26
N LEU A 244 -17.99 3.73 -16.59
CA LEU A 244 -18.84 4.79 -16.10
C LEU A 244 -18.40 5.14 -14.69
N LEU A 245 -18.24 6.42 -14.42
CA LEU A 245 -17.80 6.95 -13.13
C LEU A 245 -18.83 7.97 -12.63
N THR A 246 -19.41 7.73 -11.46
CA THR A 246 -20.34 8.69 -10.84
C THR A 246 -19.60 9.85 -10.19
N ASP A 247 -20.32 10.93 -9.86
CA ASP A 247 -19.74 12.11 -9.20
C ASP A 247 -19.04 11.75 -7.87
N ASP A 248 -19.58 10.78 -7.13
CA ASP A 248 -19.02 10.21 -5.89
C ASP A 248 -18.05 9.04 -6.13
N LEU A 249 -17.44 8.98 -7.31
CA LEU A 249 -16.37 8.04 -7.71
C LEU A 249 -16.71 6.55 -7.71
N LYS A 250 -17.99 6.19 -7.75
CA LYS A 250 -18.40 4.81 -8.01
C LYS A 250 -18.19 4.48 -9.48
N MET A 251 -17.49 3.39 -9.74
CA MET A 251 -17.03 2.97 -11.05
C MET A 251 -17.72 1.67 -11.49
N ALA A 252 -18.14 1.59 -12.74
CA ALA A 252 -18.71 0.37 -13.31
C ALA A 252 -18.28 0.20 -14.77
N PRO A 253 -18.17 -1.03 -15.28
CA PRO A 253 -17.85 -1.25 -16.70
C PRO A 253 -18.90 -0.62 -17.62
N SER A 254 -18.43 0.07 -18.66
CA SER A 254 -19.28 0.65 -19.71
C SER A 254 -19.56 -0.40 -20.78
N ILE A 255 -20.70 -1.08 -20.65
CA ILE A 255 -21.13 -2.12 -21.58
C ILE A 255 -22.05 -1.50 -22.64
N GLN A 256 -21.66 -1.62 -23.90
CA GLN A 256 -22.45 -1.14 -25.04
C GLN A 256 -23.86 -1.77 -25.02
N GLY A 257 -24.89 -0.94 -25.20
CA GLY A 257 -26.29 -1.37 -25.13
C GLY A 257 -26.89 -1.41 -23.71
N SER A 258 -26.06 -1.41 -22.66
CA SER A 258 -26.52 -1.48 -21.26
C SER A 258 -26.24 -0.23 -20.44
N VAL A 259 -25.59 0.80 -21.00
CA VAL A 259 -25.20 2.04 -20.30
C VAL A 259 -26.33 2.63 -19.46
N ILE A 260 -27.54 2.76 -20.00
CA ILE A 260 -28.69 3.33 -19.26
C ILE A 260 -29.05 2.45 -18.06
N GLN A 261 -29.06 1.13 -18.23
CA GLN A 261 -29.37 0.18 -17.16
C GLN A 261 -28.30 0.24 -16.06
N THR A 262 -27.01 0.34 -16.44
CA THR A 262 -25.90 0.52 -15.49
C THR A 262 -26.06 1.82 -14.71
N LEU A 263 -26.37 2.94 -15.38
CA LEU A 263 -26.61 4.22 -14.71
C LEU A 263 -27.77 4.15 -13.70
N ILE A 264 -28.87 3.48 -14.05
CA ILE A 264 -29.99 3.24 -13.13
C ILE A 264 -29.54 2.43 -11.92
N SER A 265 -28.74 1.37 -12.11
CA SER A 265 -28.21 0.56 -11.01
C SER A 265 -27.23 1.34 -10.10
N LEU A 266 -26.56 2.35 -10.64
CA LEU A 266 -25.71 3.28 -9.91
C LEU A 266 -26.48 4.44 -9.26
N GLY A 267 -27.81 4.50 -9.42
CA GLY A 267 -28.64 5.57 -8.86
C GLY A 267 -28.50 6.91 -9.60
N VAL A 268 -28.02 6.92 -10.84
CA VAL A 268 -27.83 8.13 -11.64
C VAL A 268 -29.09 8.42 -12.46
N GLU A 269 -29.72 9.56 -12.19
CA GLU A 269 -30.80 10.11 -13.00
C GLU A 269 -30.25 11.07 -14.05
N VAL A 270 -30.64 10.87 -15.32
CA VAL A 270 -30.25 11.74 -16.43
C VAL A 270 -31.43 12.65 -16.81
N PRO A 271 -31.46 13.92 -16.36
CA PRO A 271 -32.55 14.83 -16.65
C PRO A 271 -32.56 15.26 -18.11
N GLN A 272 -33.72 15.69 -18.59
CA GLN A 272 -33.86 16.22 -19.93
C GLN A 272 -32.97 17.45 -20.15
N GLY A 273 -32.18 17.43 -21.22
CA GLY A 273 -31.24 18.51 -21.54
C GLY A 273 -29.90 18.41 -20.82
N ALA A 274 -29.60 17.28 -20.16
CA ALA A 274 -28.23 16.92 -19.86
C ALA A 274 -27.41 16.80 -21.15
N GLU A 275 -26.15 17.19 -21.09
CA GLU A 275 -25.27 17.18 -22.26
C GLU A 275 -23.87 16.69 -21.92
N PHE A 276 -23.23 16.09 -22.92
CA PHE A 276 -21.84 15.68 -22.81
C PHE A 276 -20.90 16.84 -23.10
N MET A 277 -19.84 16.93 -22.31
CA MET A 277 -18.67 17.76 -22.59
C MET A 277 -17.39 16.94 -22.46
N ARG A 278 -16.35 17.33 -23.18
CA ARG A 278 -15.01 16.76 -23.03
C ARG A 278 -14.22 17.61 -22.05
N VAL A 279 -13.56 16.95 -21.12
CA VAL A 279 -12.74 17.56 -20.09
C VAL A 279 -11.37 16.92 -20.14
N THR A 280 -10.35 17.72 -19.88
CA THR A 280 -8.97 17.26 -19.84
C THR A 280 -8.37 17.63 -18.49
N LEU A 281 -7.89 16.63 -17.75
CA LEU A 281 -7.28 16.80 -16.43
C LEU A 281 -5.78 16.51 -16.53
N GLY A 282 -4.97 17.41 -15.99
CA GLY A 282 -3.52 17.25 -15.85
C GLY A 282 -3.15 16.91 -14.40
N PHE A 283 -1.85 16.98 -14.12
CA PHE A 283 -1.29 16.58 -12.83
C PHE A 283 -1.92 17.30 -11.63
N ASN A 284 -2.12 18.62 -11.75
CA ASN A 284 -2.71 19.42 -10.67
C ASN A 284 -4.17 19.05 -10.44
N GLU A 285 -4.96 18.86 -11.51
CA GLU A 285 -6.36 18.47 -11.38
C GLU A 285 -6.54 17.06 -10.79
N ILE A 286 -5.61 16.14 -11.03
CA ILE A 286 -5.63 14.81 -10.39
C ILE A 286 -5.29 14.89 -8.90
N ILE A 287 -4.39 15.80 -8.48
CA ILE A 287 -4.15 16.06 -7.04
C ILE A 287 -5.39 16.70 -6.40
N GLU A 288 -6.04 17.66 -7.07
CA GLU A 288 -7.31 18.21 -6.61
C GLU A 288 -8.40 17.13 -6.51
N LEU A 289 -8.41 16.16 -7.43
CA LEU A 289 -9.32 15.02 -7.39
C LEU A 289 -9.01 14.06 -6.23
N LEU A 290 -7.74 13.77 -5.94
CA LEU A 290 -7.33 13.01 -4.75
C LEU A 290 -7.78 13.72 -3.47
N LYS A 291 -7.65 15.04 -3.40
CA LYS A 291 -8.14 15.78 -2.24
C LYS A 291 -9.66 15.77 -2.17
N ALA A 292 -10.34 16.04 -3.28
CA ALA A 292 -11.79 16.09 -3.32
C ALA A 292 -12.40 14.71 -3.00
N SER A 293 -11.77 13.61 -3.39
CA SER A 293 -12.24 12.26 -3.04
C SER A 293 -12.25 12.02 -1.53
N LEU A 294 -11.35 12.65 -0.79
CA LEU A 294 -11.25 12.56 0.67
C LEU A 294 -12.21 13.50 1.42
N PHE A 295 -12.63 14.63 0.82
CA PHE A 295 -13.31 15.72 1.56
C PHE A 295 -14.61 16.25 0.94
N SER A 296 -14.85 16.01 -0.34
CA SER A 296 -16.04 16.48 -1.04
C SER A 296 -17.11 15.42 -1.10
N GLU A 297 -18.38 15.82 -1.16
CA GLU A 297 -19.47 14.91 -1.51
C GLU A 297 -19.61 14.73 -3.03
N THR A 298 -19.01 15.62 -3.83
CA THR A 298 -19.15 15.70 -5.28
C THR A 298 -17.81 16.00 -5.95
N PRO A 299 -16.81 15.11 -5.83
CA PRO A 299 -15.45 15.39 -6.25
C PRO A 299 -15.29 15.65 -7.76
N LEU A 300 -16.05 14.98 -8.64
CA LEU A 300 -15.97 15.29 -10.07
C LEU A 300 -16.55 16.66 -10.37
N THR A 301 -17.70 17.02 -9.79
CA THR A 301 -18.30 18.35 -9.93
C THR A 301 -17.32 19.45 -9.52
N ASP A 302 -16.65 19.29 -8.38
CA ASP A 302 -15.73 20.28 -7.85
C ASP A 302 -14.53 20.49 -8.78
N VAL A 303 -13.91 19.40 -9.25
CA VAL A 303 -12.72 19.45 -10.13
C VAL A 303 -13.08 19.87 -11.56
N VAL A 304 -14.11 19.26 -12.16
CA VAL A 304 -14.48 19.47 -13.57
C VAL A 304 -15.08 20.85 -13.81
N LEU A 305 -15.89 21.35 -12.86
CA LEU A 305 -16.57 22.65 -12.99
C LEU A 305 -15.86 23.77 -12.23
N HIS A 306 -14.68 23.49 -11.66
CA HIS A 306 -13.91 24.41 -10.81
C HIS A 306 -14.77 25.07 -9.73
N GLN A 307 -15.67 24.30 -9.12
CA GLN A 307 -16.51 24.77 -8.04
C GLN A 307 -15.77 24.56 -6.72
N THR A 308 -15.39 25.64 -6.06
CA THR A 308 -14.92 25.57 -4.67
C THR A 308 -16.15 25.45 -3.77
N ASN A 309 -16.76 24.27 -3.70
CA ASN A 309 -17.73 24.01 -2.65
C ASN A 309 -16.99 23.96 -1.31
N THR A 310 -17.49 24.71 -0.32
CA THR A 310 -17.06 24.59 1.08
C THR A 310 -17.08 23.12 1.47
N MET A 311 -15.95 22.59 1.99
CA MET A 311 -15.82 21.20 2.46
C MET A 311 -17.13 20.73 3.09
N GLY A 312 -17.77 19.77 2.42
CA GLY A 312 -19.06 19.23 2.85
C GLY A 312 -18.92 18.64 4.24
N ARG A 313 -19.91 18.89 5.10
CA ARG A 313 -19.98 18.25 6.40
C ARG A 313 -20.29 16.78 6.15
N SER A 314 -19.27 15.93 6.19
CA SER A 314 -19.46 14.47 6.23
C SER A 314 -20.47 14.16 7.34
N THR A 315 -21.64 13.68 6.93
CA THR A 315 -22.70 13.30 7.85
C THR A 315 -22.32 11.92 8.36
N LEU A 316 -22.14 11.80 9.67
CA LEU A 316 -21.79 10.56 10.33
C LEU A 316 -23.00 9.60 10.23
N ASP A 317 -23.15 8.95 9.08
CA ASP A 317 -24.15 7.89 8.92
C ASP A 317 -23.76 6.73 9.85
N SER A 318 -24.76 6.10 10.43
CA SER A 318 -24.58 5.07 11.46
C SER A 318 -23.77 3.89 10.90
N LEU A 319 -22.49 3.85 11.25
CA LEU A 319 -21.56 2.78 10.91
C LEU A 319 -22.12 1.44 11.41
N ARG A 320 -22.35 0.51 10.48
CA ARG A 320 -22.81 -0.84 10.79
C ARG A 320 -21.60 -1.75 10.85
N HIS A 321 -21.22 -2.16 12.05
CA HIS A 321 -20.09 -3.06 12.24
C HIS A 321 -20.44 -4.49 11.80
N LYS A 322 -19.67 -5.02 10.84
CA LYS A 322 -19.42 -6.45 10.73
C LYS A 322 -18.16 -6.80 11.53
N LYS A 323 -18.12 -8.01 12.07
CA LYS A 323 -17.05 -8.48 12.96
C LYS A 323 -15.90 -8.98 12.09
N LEU A 324 -14.80 -8.24 12.01
CA LEU A 324 -13.55 -8.77 11.49
C LEU A 324 -13.03 -9.82 12.47
N GLU A 325 -12.68 -10.99 11.96
CA GLU A 325 -12.10 -12.05 12.78
C GLU A 325 -10.77 -11.55 13.35
N SER A 326 -10.62 -11.63 14.67
CA SER A 326 -9.38 -11.29 15.34
C SER A 326 -8.25 -12.11 14.73
N PRO A 327 -7.10 -11.51 14.35
CA PRO A 327 -5.96 -12.29 13.90
C PRO A 327 -5.63 -13.34 14.96
N SER A 328 -5.53 -14.60 14.54
CA SER A 328 -5.56 -15.80 15.38
C SER A 328 -4.45 -15.91 16.42
N ASN A 329 -3.55 -14.92 16.55
CA ASN A 329 -2.36 -14.97 17.39
C ASN A 329 -1.89 -13.65 18.05
N SER A 330 -2.57 -12.50 17.93
CA SER A 330 -2.05 -11.26 18.55
C SER A 330 -2.75 -10.89 19.86
N ASN A 331 -2.29 -11.47 20.98
CA ASN A 331 -2.58 -10.95 22.33
C ASN A 331 -1.78 -9.66 22.64
N LYS A 332 -1.36 -8.93 21.60
CA LYS A 332 -0.45 -7.80 21.75
C LYS A 332 -1.21 -6.61 22.30
N MET A 333 -0.85 -6.23 23.52
CA MET A 333 -1.41 -5.10 24.24
C MET A 333 -0.32 -4.09 24.55
N MET A 334 -0.56 -2.84 24.21
CA MET A 334 0.29 -1.70 24.56
C MET A 334 -0.30 -1.00 25.77
N THR A 335 0.54 -0.54 26.69
CA THR A 335 0.09 0.21 27.86
C THR A 335 0.26 1.70 27.63
N VAL A 336 -0.81 2.47 27.75
CA VAL A 336 -0.74 3.94 27.76
C VAL A 336 -1.32 4.51 29.06
N LYS A 337 -0.86 5.70 29.44
CA LYS A 337 -1.42 6.45 30.58
C LYS A 337 -2.19 7.66 30.06
N ALA A 338 -3.51 7.60 30.12
CA ALA A 338 -4.36 8.74 29.86
C ALA A 338 -4.28 9.72 31.04
N MET A 339 -3.87 10.96 30.77
CA MET A 339 -3.92 12.06 31.72
C MET A 339 -5.27 12.74 31.57
N VAL A 340 -6.12 12.62 32.59
CA VAL A 340 -7.53 13.02 32.55
C VAL A 340 -7.79 14.09 33.60
N GLN A 341 -8.57 15.11 33.22
CA GLN A 341 -9.08 16.09 34.17
C GLN A 341 -10.14 15.45 35.08
N LYS A 342 -9.97 15.48 36.40
CA LYS A 342 -10.88 14.81 37.34
C LYS A 342 -12.28 15.45 37.32
N SER A 343 -12.35 16.78 37.28
CA SER A 343 -13.61 17.53 37.33
C SER A 343 -14.52 17.35 36.12
N THR A 344 -13.96 17.13 34.92
CA THR A 344 -14.74 17.02 33.68
C THR A 344 -14.66 15.64 33.03
N ASN A 345 -13.78 14.77 33.53
CA ASN A 345 -13.41 13.50 32.93
C ASN A 345 -12.92 13.61 31.47
N LYS A 346 -12.43 14.79 31.05
CA LYS A 346 -11.87 15.01 29.71
C LYS A 346 -10.41 14.56 29.64
N LEU A 347 -10.05 13.88 28.55
CA LEU A 347 -8.67 13.57 28.21
C LEU A 347 -7.88 14.87 27.97
N ILE A 348 -6.68 14.94 28.55
CA ILE A 348 -5.74 16.04 28.32
C ILE A 348 -4.70 15.59 27.27
N PHE A 349 -4.00 14.49 27.57
CA PHE A 349 -3.04 13.83 26.67
C PHE A 349 -2.80 12.40 27.15
N PHE A 350 -2.27 11.54 26.28
CA PHE A 350 -1.70 10.25 26.64
C PHE A 350 -0.20 10.39 26.88
N GLN A 351 0.29 9.72 27.91
CA GLN A 351 1.71 9.43 28.07
C GLN A 351 1.93 7.98 27.63
N ALA A 352 2.77 7.79 26.62
CA ALA A 352 3.01 6.52 25.95
C ALA A 352 4.50 6.16 25.91
N GLU A 353 4.79 4.88 25.70
CA GLU A 353 6.13 4.36 25.48
C GLU A 353 6.37 4.15 23.97
N GLU A 354 7.56 3.68 23.59
CA GLU A 354 7.96 3.54 22.19
C GLU A 354 7.07 2.60 21.38
N ASP A 355 6.51 1.54 21.98
CA ASP A 355 5.66 0.55 21.32
C ASP A 355 4.39 1.17 20.72
N PHE A 356 3.71 2.01 21.49
CA PHE A 356 2.51 2.71 21.06
C PHE A 356 2.81 3.80 20.02
N VAL A 357 3.92 4.51 20.17
CA VAL A 357 4.32 5.54 19.19
C VAL A 357 4.74 4.91 17.87
N ASP A 358 5.44 3.78 17.93
CA ASP A 358 5.82 2.98 16.78
C ASP A 358 4.59 2.45 16.04
N PHE A 359 3.60 1.92 16.78
CA PHE A 359 2.29 1.58 16.23
C PHE A 359 1.62 2.78 15.56
N LEU A 360 1.52 3.92 16.24
CA LEU A 360 0.87 5.12 15.69
C LEU A 360 1.52 5.57 14.38
N PHE A 361 2.85 5.63 14.32
CA PHE A 361 3.53 6.04 13.08
C PHE A 361 3.42 4.99 11.98
N SER A 362 3.36 3.69 12.31
CA SER A 362 3.14 2.64 11.31
C SER A 362 1.81 2.79 10.55
N LEU A 363 0.84 3.53 11.09
CA LEU A 363 -0.41 3.82 10.38
C LEU A 363 -0.19 4.64 9.10
N LEU A 364 0.88 5.45 9.07
CA LEU A 364 1.24 6.25 7.88
C LEU A 364 1.66 5.36 6.70
N THR A 365 2.04 4.11 6.94
CA THR A 365 2.49 3.19 5.88
C THR A 365 1.34 2.40 5.27
N ILE A 366 0.12 2.48 5.83
CA ILE A 366 -1.04 1.72 5.37
C ILE A 366 -1.57 2.36 4.06
N PRO A 367 -1.68 1.61 2.96
CA PRO A 367 -2.34 2.07 1.74
C PRO A 367 -3.81 2.40 1.98
N LEU A 368 -4.37 3.35 1.23
CA LEU A 368 -5.78 3.73 1.39
C LEU A 368 -6.74 2.55 1.17
N GLY A 369 -6.47 1.66 0.20
CA GLY A 369 -7.21 0.41 0.02
C GLY A 369 -7.04 -0.58 1.19
N GLY A 370 -5.92 -0.50 1.91
CA GLY A 370 -5.71 -1.27 3.14
C GLY A 370 -6.58 -0.76 4.30
N VAL A 371 -6.81 0.56 4.36
CA VAL A 371 -7.78 1.15 5.29
C VAL A 371 -9.20 0.68 4.96
N GLU A 372 -9.59 0.70 3.68
CA GLU A 372 -10.88 0.19 3.20
C GLU A 372 -11.08 -1.29 3.55
N TYR A 373 -10.06 -2.12 3.31
CA TYR A 373 -10.06 -3.54 3.68
C TYR A 373 -10.26 -3.74 5.17
N LEU A 374 -9.48 -3.05 6.01
CA LEU A 374 -9.54 -3.15 7.47
C LEU A 374 -10.88 -2.67 8.03
N LEU A 375 -11.57 -1.76 7.35
CA LEU A 375 -12.84 -1.18 7.80
C LEU A 375 -14.06 -1.69 7.02
N GLU A 376 -13.86 -2.67 6.14
CA GLU A 376 -14.88 -3.24 5.26
C GLU A 376 -15.70 -2.17 4.50
N SER A 377 -15.03 -1.12 4.01
CA SER A 377 -15.67 0.05 3.37
C SER A 377 -16.80 0.69 4.17
N ASN A 378 -16.68 0.63 5.50
CA ASN A 378 -17.45 1.44 6.42
C ASN A 378 -16.56 2.56 6.93
N THR A 379 -15.94 3.29 6.02
CA THR A 379 -15.22 4.50 6.37
C THR A 379 -16.20 5.69 6.30
N SER A 380 -15.66 6.88 6.49
CA SER A 380 -16.37 8.13 6.21
C SER A 380 -15.97 8.77 4.90
N LEU A 381 -15.09 8.12 4.17
CA LEU A 381 -14.54 8.59 2.91
C LEU A 381 -15.42 8.02 1.80
N ARG A 382 -16.69 8.45 1.75
CA ARG A 382 -17.72 7.86 0.87
C ARG A 382 -17.23 7.63 -0.56
N ASN A 383 -16.46 8.56 -1.12
CA ASN A 383 -15.97 8.41 -2.49
C ASN A 383 -14.88 7.35 -2.63
N ILE A 384 -14.07 7.15 -1.59
CA ILE A 384 -13.09 6.06 -1.52
C ILE A 384 -13.80 4.73 -1.24
N ASP A 385 -14.79 4.70 -0.33
CA ASP A 385 -15.64 3.52 -0.11
C ASP A 385 -16.29 3.09 -1.44
N ASN A 386 -16.83 4.05 -2.19
CA ASN A 386 -17.42 3.81 -3.52
C ASN A 386 -16.39 3.28 -4.53
N LEU A 387 -15.19 3.84 -4.56
CA LEU A 387 -14.13 3.38 -5.46
C LEU A 387 -13.70 1.95 -5.13
N TYR A 388 -13.48 1.64 -3.85
CA TYR A 388 -13.12 0.31 -3.39
C TYR A 388 -14.25 -0.71 -3.65
N THR A 389 -15.49 -0.37 -3.29
CA THR A 389 -16.66 -1.24 -3.52
C THR A 389 -16.92 -1.50 -5.00
N SER A 390 -16.51 -0.58 -5.89
CA SER A 390 -16.56 -0.81 -7.33
C SER A 390 -15.70 -2.00 -7.75
N ILE A 391 -14.51 -2.13 -7.16
CA ILE A 391 -13.60 -3.25 -7.45
C ILE A 391 -14.09 -4.52 -6.79
N THR A 392 -14.70 -4.46 -5.60
CA THR A 392 -15.17 -5.68 -4.93
C THR A 392 -16.50 -6.20 -5.51
N GLU A 393 -17.41 -5.31 -5.95
CA GLU A 393 -18.79 -5.68 -6.31
C GLU A 393 -19.13 -5.53 -7.81
N LEU A 394 -18.54 -4.59 -8.54
CA LEU A 394 -19.02 -4.19 -9.88
C LEU A 394 -18.06 -4.55 -11.02
N ILE A 395 -16.76 -4.56 -10.76
CA ILE A 395 -15.71 -4.78 -11.75
C ILE A 395 -15.16 -6.17 -11.49
N ASN A 396 -15.52 -7.18 -12.30
CA ASN A 396 -14.96 -8.53 -12.19
C ASN A 396 -13.59 -8.66 -12.91
N ASP A 397 -12.93 -9.81 -12.80
CA ASP A 397 -11.55 -10.01 -13.29
C ASP A 397 -11.40 -9.85 -14.80
N LYS A 398 -12.49 -10.01 -15.55
CA LYS A 398 -12.52 -9.74 -17.00
C LYS A 398 -12.12 -8.31 -17.32
N TYR A 399 -12.37 -7.34 -16.43
CA TYR A 399 -12.06 -5.93 -16.67
C TYR A 399 -10.72 -5.51 -16.08
N MET A 400 -10.02 -6.43 -15.41
CA MET A 400 -8.76 -6.18 -14.71
C MET A 400 -7.59 -6.68 -15.57
N SER A 401 -6.40 -6.11 -15.37
CA SER A 401 -5.19 -6.56 -16.08
C SER A 401 -4.81 -7.99 -15.69
N SER A 402 -5.08 -8.40 -14.46
CA SER A 402 -5.04 -9.79 -14.01
C SER A 402 -5.93 -10.02 -12.77
N PRO A 403 -6.36 -11.26 -12.48
CA PRO A 403 -7.01 -11.61 -11.22
C PRO A 403 -6.15 -11.30 -9.99
N CYS A 404 -4.83 -11.49 -10.10
CA CYS A 404 -3.86 -11.17 -9.04
C CYS A 404 -3.85 -9.67 -8.72
N THR A 405 -3.90 -8.81 -9.75
CA THR A 405 -3.96 -7.34 -9.60
C THR A 405 -5.19 -6.94 -8.79
N ARG A 406 -6.36 -7.52 -9.09
CA ARG A 406 -7.60 -7.24 -8.38
C ARG A 406 -7.52 -7.65 -6.91
N THR A 407 -7.03 -8.85 -6.64
CA THR A 407 -6.86 -9.36 -5.27
C THR A 407 -5.93 -8.46 -4.46
N ARG A 408 -4.81 -8.02 -5.05
CA ARG A 408 -3.87 -7.09 -4.41
C ARG A 408 -4.51 -5.72 -4.14
N LEU A 409 -5.32 -5.17 -5.06
CA LEU A 409 -5.99 -3.88 -4.82
C LEU A 409 -7.02 -3.95 -3.68
N ILE A 410 -7.70 -5.09 -3.53
CA ILE A 410 -8.67 -5.33 -2.46
C ILE A 410 -7.96 -5.51 -1.11
N LYS A 411 -6.86 -6.28 -1.08
CA LYS A 411 -6.07 -6.49 0.14
C LYS A 411 -4.61 -6.12 -0.12
N PRO A 412 -4.28 -4.82 -0.11
CA PRO A 412 -2.94 -4.38 -0.43
C PRO A 412 -1.98 -4.71 0.71
N GLU A 413 -0.86 -5.32 0.34
CA GLU A 413 0.22 -5.63 1.26
C GLU A 413 1.12 -4.41 1.49
N LEU A 414 1.86 -4.42 2.59
CA LEU A 414 2.94 -3.46 2.80
C LEU A 414 4.17 -3.84 1.97
N PRO A 415 4.99 -2.88 1.51
CA PRO A 415 6.25 -3.20 0.86
C PRO A 415 7.20 -3.95 1.82
N PRO A 416 8.23 -4.65 1.31
CA PRO A 416 9.18 -5.36 2.16
C PRO A 416 9.81 -4.45 3.22
N LYS A 417 9.90 -4.96 4.44
CA LYS A 417 10.40 -4.30 5.65
C LYS A 417 9.58 -3.12 6.19
N TYR A 418 8.31 -2.96 5.83
CA TYR A 418 7.40 -1.95 6.44
C TYR A 418 6.57 -2.44 7.64
N LEU A 419 6.35 -3.74 7.82
CA LEU A 419 5.54 -4.25 8.92
C LEU A 419 6.30 -4.14 10.25
N SER A 420 5.79 -3.34 11.18
CA SER A 420 6.38 -3.24 12.52
C SER A 420 5.98 -4.44 13.38
N LYS A 421 6.87 -4.91 14.27
CA LYS A 421 6.52 -5.86 15.33
C LYS A 421 5.37 -5.37 16.20
N ASN A 422 5.17 -4.05 16.34
CA ASN A 422 4.12 -3.42 17.15
C ASN A 422 2.81 -3.19 16.39
N GLN A 423 2.72 -3.62 15.14
CA GLN A 423 1.48 -3.60 14.40
C GLN A 423 0.46 -4.55 15.05
N ILE A 424 -0.77 -4.07 15.22
CA ILE A 424 -1.89 -4.86 15.76
C ILE A 424 -2.90 -5.23 14.68
N PHE A 425 -2.89 -4.54 13.54
CA PHE A 425 -3.77 -4.87 12.42
C PHE A 425 -3.29 -6.10 11.66
N PRO A 426 -4.21 -6.90 11.08
CA PRO A 426 -3.89 -8.09 10.27
C PRO A 426 -3.36 -7.70 8.87
N LEU A 427 -2.29 -6.92 8.85
CA LEU A 427 -1.59 -6.50 7.64
C LEU A 427 -0.51 -7.53 7.29
N THR A 428 -0.32 -7.75 5.99
CA THR A 428 0.76 -8.58 5.46
C THR A 428 1.82 -7.71 4.79
N GLU A 429 3.01 -8.29 4.62
CA GLU A 429 4.14 -7.66 3.96
C GLU A 429 4.55 -8.52 2.76
N GLN A 430 4.86 -7.87 1.64
CA GLN A 430 5.42 -8.56 0.48
C GLN A 430 6.73 -9.27 0.83
N THR A 431 6.94 -10.42 0.20
CA THR A 431 8.20 -11.16 0.31
C THR A 431 9.38 -10.26 -0.08
N THR A 432 10.41 -10.25 0.77
CA THR A 432 11.64 -9.50 0.46
C THR A 432 12.30 -10.13 -0.76
N PRO A 433 12.60 -9.36 -1.83
CA PRO A 433 13.19 -9.92 -3.03
C PRO A 433 14.57 -10.51 -2.72
N THR A 434 14.85 -11.70 -3.28
CA THR A 434 16.18 -12.29 -3.24
C THR A 434 17.06 -11.59 -4.26
N ILE A 435 18.11 -10.91 -3.79
CA ILE A 435 18.99 -10.13 -4.64
C ILE A 435 20.29 -10.88 -4.82
N TYR A 436 20.72 -11.05 -6.06
CA TYR A 436 21.98 -11.66 -6.42
C TYR A 436 22.95 -10.63 -6.99
N TYR A 437 24.23 -10.72 -6.60
CA TYR A 437 25.32 -9.98 -7.20
C TYR A 437 26.04 -10.86 -8.21
N PHE A 438 26.03 -10.44 -9.48
CA PHE A 438 26.76 -11.07 -10.56
C PHE A 438 28.05 -10.32 -10.86
N GLU A 439 29.17 -11.03 -10.92
CA GLU A 439 30.46 -10.48 -11.33
C GLU A 439 30.80 -10.93 -12.75
N SER A 440 30.60 -10.05 -13.74
CA SER A 440 30.99 -10.29 -15.13
C SER A 440 32.48 -9.99 -15.31
N GLY A 441 33.28 -11.04 -15.56
CA GLY A 441 34.73 -10.90 -15.76
C GLY A 441 35.58 -12.18 -15.83
N THR A 442 35.01 -13.37 -15.67
CA THR A 442 35.72 -14.65 -15.81
C THR A 442 34.92 -15.68 -16.60
N VAL A 443 35.59 -16.73 -17.10
CA VAL A 443 35.03 -17.85 -17.89
C VAL A 443 33.86 -18.58 -17.20
N ALA A 444 33.68 -18.37 -15.88
CA ALA A 444 32.48 -18.73 -15.13
C ALA A 444 31.91 -17.50 -14.41
N GLU A 445 30.61 -17.27 -14.53
CA GLU A 445 29.88 -16.23 -13.81
C GLU A 445 29.81 -16.59 -12.32
N LYS A 446 30.20 -15.65 -11.45
CA LYS A 446 30.06 -15.83 -9.99
C LYS A 446 28.81 -15.10 -9.52
N CYS A 447 27.90 -15.86 -8.93
CA CYS A 447 26.66 -15.38 -8.35
C CYS A 447 26.75 -15.42 -6.82
N TYR A 448 26.40 -14.31 -6.16
CA TYR A 448 26.38 -14.22 -4.70
C TYR A 448 25.02 -13.73 -4.21
N ARG A 449 24.34 -14.52 -3.37
CA ARG A 449 23.13 -14.05 -2.68
C ARG A 449 23.48 -12.93 -1.71
N MET A 450 22.84 -11.78 -1.85
CA MET A 450 23.03 -10.62 -0.99
C MET A 450 22.06 -10.65 0.19
N CYS A 451 22.51 -10.16 1.34
CA CYS A 451 21.68 -9.91 2.51
C CYS A 451 21.04 -8.52 2.40
N PHE A 452 19.72 -8.47 2.39
CA PHE A 452 18.97 -7.22 2.45
C PHE A 452 19.02 -6.62 3.85
N LYS A 453 19.57 -5.42 3.98
CA LYS A 453 19.65 -4.69 5.26
C LYS A 453 18.39 -3.88 5.51
N ASP A 454 17.66 -4.28 6.54
CA ASP A 454 16.51 -3.57 7.08
C ASP A 454 16.98 -2.31 7.85
N PRO A 455 16.43 -1.13 7.57
CA PRO A 455 16.68 0.07 8.36
C PRO A 455 16.06 0.03 9.77
N LYS A 456 15.04 -0.79 10.01
CA LYS A 456 14.44 -0.97 11.34
C LYS A 456 15.40 -1.75 12.25
N GLY A 457 15.47 -1.31 13.51
CA GLY A 457 16.15 -2.05 14.56
C GLY A 457 15.14 -2.80 15.42
N GLU A 458 15.47 -4.04 15.77
CA GLU A 458 14.56 -4.94 16.49
C GLU A 458 13.14 -4.97 15.88
N GLU A 459 13.02 -4.93 14.55
CA GLU A 459 11.73 -4.94 13.82
C GLU A 459 10.78 -3.76 14.13
N SER A 460 11.32 -2.64 14.62
CA SER A 460 10.58 -1.40 14.94
C SER A 460 11.26 -0.16 14.36
N TYR A 461 10.48 0.89 14.13
CA TYR A 461 10.96 2.20 13.67
C TYR A 461 11.54 3.02 14.82
N ILE A 462 10.86 3.02 15.97
CA ILE A 462 11.20 3.84 17.12
C ILE A 462 12.18 3.13 18.03
N LYS A 463 13.26 3.82 18.38
CA LYS A 463 14.29 3.33 19.27
C LYS A 463 13.85 3.46 20.73
N GLY A 464 13.87 2.33 21.43
CA GLY A 464 13.63 2.27 22.87
C GLY A 464 14.91 2.43 23.70
N PRO A 465 14.79 2.72 25.01
CA PRO A 465 13.55 3.07 25.71
C PRO A 465 13.18 4.55 25.55
N GLY A 466 11.91 4.84 25.25
CA GLY A 466 11.40 6.19 24.99
C GLY A 466 10.11 6.50 25.74
N LYS A 467 9.86 7.78 26.03
CA LYS A 467 8.55 8.23 26.54
C LYS A 467 8.07 9.41 25.73
N TYR A 468 6.78 9.41 25.44
CA TYR A 468 6.17 10.38 24.54
C TYR A 468 4.86 10.91 25.13
N ILE A 469 4.48 12.09 24.67
CA ILE A 469 3.18 12.72 24.89
C ILE A 469 2.44 12.65 23.57
N VAL A 470 1.23 12.09 23.60
CA VAL A 470 0.31 12.03 22.46
C VAL A 470 -0.95 12.82 22.81
N THR A 471 -1.26 13.84 22.02
CA THR A 471 -2.46 14.67 22.24
C THR A 471 -3.69 14.06 21.55
N HIS A 472 -4.86 14.64 21.81
CA HIS A 472 -6.14 14.16 21.26
C HIS A 472 -6.23 14.28 19.72
N ASP A 473 -5.46 15.18 19.12
CA ASP A 473 -5.28 15.36 17.69
C ASP A 473 -4.09 14.55 17.14
N SER A 474 -3.63 13.53 17.86
CA SER A 474 -2.54 12.62 17.48
C SER A 474 -1.16 13.27 17.31
N ASN A 475 -0.92 14.48 17.82
CA ASN A 475 0.43 15.03 17.85
C ASN A 475 1.31 14.22 18.80
N VAL A 476 2.46 13.77 18.31
CA VAL A 476 3.43 13.00 19.10
C VAL A 476 4.64 13.89 19.39
N THR A 477 5.00 14.01 20.67
CA THR A 477 6.21 14.74 21.09
C THR A 477 6.99 13.94 22.13
N PRO A 478 8.33 14.00 22.13
CA PRO A 478 9.13 13.41 23.19
C PRO A 478 8.75 13.97 24.57
N PHE A 479 8.63 13.10 25.56
CA PHE A 479 8.20 13.49 26.89
C PHE A 479 9.24 14.43 27.52
N CYS A 480 8.78 15.63 27.90
CA CYS A 480 9.57 16.56 28.68
C CYS A 480 8.72 17.20 29.79
N LYS A 481 9.23 17.23 31.02
CA LYS A 481 8.54 17.86 32.17
C LYS A 481 8.22 19.34 31.91
N THR A 482 9.04 20.03 31.13
CA THR A 482 8.80 21.43 30.72
C THR A 482 7.62 21.54 29.77
N ILE A 483 7.50 20.62 28.80
CA ILE A 483 6.35 20.54 27.89
C ILE A 483 5.06 20.27 28.68
N VAL A 484 5.08 19.28 29.59
CA VAL A 484 3.90 18.99 30.45
C VAL A 484 3.46 20.23 31.22
N ARG A 485 4.40 20.95 31.86
CA ARG A 485 4.08 22.20 32.58
C ARG A 485 3.51 23.27 31.64
N SER A 486 4.04 23.38 30.42
CA SER A 486 3.54 24.29 29.40
C SER A 486 2.10 23.95 29.03
N ILE A 487 1.81 22.68 28.70
CA ILE A 487 0.46 22.18 28.40
C ILE A 487 -0.49 22.53 29.54
N MET A 488 -0.14 22.18 30.79
CA MET A 488 -0.97 22.48 31.97
C MET A 488 -1.26 23.97 32.16
N LYS A 489 -0.27 24.84 31.89
CA LYS A 489 -0.42 26.30 31.96
C LYS A 489 -1.35 26.82 30.86
N HIS A 490 -1.23 26.30 29.65
CA HIS A 490 -2.06 26.70 28.50
C HIS A 490 -3.52 26.31 28.69
N ILE A 491 -3.79 25.09 29.14
CA ILE A 491 -5.16 24.59 29.37
C ILE A 491 -5.77 25.10 30.70
N LYS A 492 -4.99 25.79 31.53
CA LYS A 492 -5.40 26.36 32.82
C LYS A 492 -5.98 25.33 33.81
N ILE A 493 -5.52 24.08 33.75
CA ILE A 493 -5.94 23.02 34.67
C ILE A 493 -4.91 22.91 35.80
N PRO A 494 -5.31 22.98 37.09
CA PRO A 494 -4.38 22.77 38.20
C PRO A 494 -3.95 21.31 38.28
N SER A 495 -2.70 21.04 38.64
CA SER A 495 -2.16 19.67 38.74
C SER A 495 -2.93 18.78 39.73
N SER A 496 -3.56 19.37 40.74
CA SER A 496 -4.43 18.67 41.70
C SER A 496 -5.68 18.06 41.03
N ASP A 497 -6.14 18.64 39.92
CA ASP A 497 -7.30 18.22 39.13
C ASP A 497 -6.92 17.23 38.00
N VAL A 498 -5.71 16.69 38.01
CA VAL A 498 -5.27 15.69 37.01
C VAL A 498 -5.14 14.32 37.67
N LYS A 499 -5.66 13.28 37.01
CA LYS A 499 -5.41 11.87 37.35
C LYS A 499 -4.79 11.15 36.16
N ALA A 500 -3.94 10.16 36.44
CA ALA A 500 -3.46 9.20 35.44
C ALA A 500 -4.35 7.96 35.47
N VAL A 501 -4.84 7.55 34.31
CA VAL A 501 -5.61 6.32 34.11
C VAL A 501 -4.79 5.42 33.19
N LYS A 502 -4.46 4.21 33.66
CA LYS A 502 -3.76 3.22 32.83
C LYS A 502 -4.79 2.60 31.89
N LEU A 503 -4.49 2.58 30.60
CA LEU A 503 -5.26 1.92 29.56
C LEU A 503 -4.38 0.85 28.92
N GLN A 504 -5.00 -0.25 28.51
CA GLN A 504 -4.37 -1.20 27.62
C GLN A 504 -5.02 -1.06 26.25
N ILE A 505 -4.21 -1.07 25.20
CA ILE A 505 -4.63 -0.88 23.81
C ILE A 505 -4.15 -2.09 23.03
N GLY A 506 -5.07 -2.95 22.61
CA GLY A 506 -4.83 -4.08 21.72
C GLY A 506 -5.78 -4.05 20.53
N PHE A 507 -5.82 -5.14 19.76
CA PHE A 507 -6.68 -5.24 18.58
C PHE A 507 -8.16 -5.02 18.92
N GLU A 508 -8.67 -5.61 20.00
CA GLU A 508 -10.10 -5.49 20.34
C GLU A 508 -10.46 -4.07 20.80
N GLU A 509 -9.65 -3.44 21.64
CA GLU A 509 -9.91 -2.07 22.09
C GLU A 509 -9.81 -1.10 20.92
N VAL A 510 -8.87 -1.33 20.00
CA VAL A 510 -8.73 -0.55 18.78
C VAL A 510 -9.93 -0.82 17.87
N TYR A 511 -10.30 -2.06 17.60
CA TYR A 511 -11.30 -2.43 16.60
C TYR A 511 -12.76 -2.28 17.03
N PHE A 512 -13.11 -2.66 18.26
CA PHE A 512 -14.51 -2.77 18.71
C PHE A 512 -14.96 -1.61 19.64
N ASP A 513 -14.04 -0.96 20.36
CA ASP A 513 -14.38 0.04 21.39
C ASP A 513 -14.33 1.51 20.90
N TYR A 514 -14.64 1.77 19.64
CA TYR A 514 -14.62 3.11 19.02
C TYR A 514 -13.22 3.77 18.91
N ILE A 515 -12.13 3.07 19.24
CA ILE A 515 -10.77 3.62 19.17
C ILE A 515 -10.27 3.65 17.72
N ILE A 516 -10.67 2.73 16.83
CA ILE A 516 -10.47 2.83 15.37
C ILE A 516 -11.20 4.06 14.83
N GLN A 517 -12.41 4.33 15.30
CA GLN A 517 -13.09 5.57 14.94
C GLN A 517 -12.32 6.79 15.52
N PHE A 518 -11.77 6.66 16.71
CA PHE A 518 -10.94 7.71 17.32
C PHE A 518 -9.53 7.85 16.72
N PHE A 519 -9.00 6.89 15.97
CA PHE A 519 -7.67 7.03 15.33
C PHE A 519 -7.83 7.09 13.81
N LEU A 520 -8.40 6.08 13.17
CA LEU A 520 -8.63 6.03 11.72
C LEU A 520 -9.71 7.01 11.23
N LEU A 521 -10.86 7.16 11.89
CA LEU A 521 -11.82 8.20 11.48
C LEU A 521 -11.32 9.59 11.94
N SER A 522 -10.72 9.72 13.11
CA SER A 522 -10.14 10.98 13.59
C SER A 522 -9.03 11.56 12.71
N PHE A 523 -8.28 10.69 12.03
CA PHE A 523 -7.31 11.07 10.99
C PHE A 523 -7.94 11.91 9.89
N PHE A 524 -9.23 11.69 9.59
CA PHE A 524 -9.99 12.46 8.62
C PHE A 524 -10.96 13.48 9.25
N PHE A 525 -11.32 13.33 10.54
CA PHE A 525 -12.45 14.05 11.16
C PHE A 525 -12.18 15.05 12.28
N TYR A 526 -10.97 15.18 12.84
CA TYR A 526 -10.71 16.30 13.77
C TYR A 526 -10.59 17.63 13.00
N MET A 527 -11.72 18.07 12.46
CA MET A 527 -12.01 19.36 11.86
C MET A 527 -13.28 19.95 12.50
N LEU A 528 -13.40 19.85 13.83
CA LEU A 528 -14.39 20.59 14.62
C LEU A 528 -13.82 21.10 15.96
#